data_AF-A0A9D1H7X5-F1
#
_entry.id   AF-A0A9D1H7X5-F1
#
_cell.length_a   1.000
_cell.length_b   1.000
_cell.length_c   1.000
_cell.angle_alpha   90.00
_cell.angle_beta   90.00
_cell.angle_gamma   90.00
#
_symmetry.space_group_name_H-M   'P 1'
#
loop_
_entity.id
_entity.type
_entity.pdbx_description
1 polymer ?
#
loop_
_entity_poly.entity_id
_entity_poly.type
_entity_poly.pdbx_seq_one_letter_code
_entity_poly.pdbx_strand_id
1 'polypeptide(L)'
;ETTGGAKQAGEDSLKAVIREIREEVGINVSKNRPVFLGTRQRLERVFFDCWMFFKDFPVESVTLQQGETCDARWVNDDTFLEMMQKGQITRASTDFFPLMKGWRDLLFKNEDFESLSGE
;
A
#
# COMPACT_ATOMS: atom_id res chain seq x y z
N GLU A 1 -4.03 1.42 8.99
CA GLU A 1 -4.21 0.17 8.22
C GLU A 1 -3.74 0.42 6.79
N THR A 2 -3.43 -0.62 6.01
CA THR A 2 -3.16 -0.48 4.57
C THR A 2 -4.47 -0.56 3.81
N THR A 3 -4.68 0.32 2.82
CA THR A 3 -5.89 0.32 2.00
C THR A 3 -6.06 -1.00 1.26
N GLY A 4 -7.30 -1.49 1.15
CA GLY A 4 -7.59 -2.67 0.37
C GLY A 4 -8.94 -3.29 0.69
N GLY A 5 -9.54 -3.91 -0.33
CA GLY A 5 -10.83 -4.54 -0.24
C GLY A 5 -10.97 -5.74 -1.17
N ALA A 6 -12.16 -6.32 -1.16
CA ALA A 6 -12.44 -7.51 -1.95
C ALA A 6 -12.53 -7.17 -3.43
N LYS A 7 -11.83 -7.95 -4.24
CA LYS A 7 -11.95 -7.90 -5.70
C LYS A 7 -13.39 -8.20 -6.15
N GLN A 8 -13.88 -7.42 -7.11
CA GLN A 8 -15.20 -7.63 -7.70
C GLN A 8 -15.17 -8.68 -8.82
N ALA A 9 -16.34 -9.21 -9.22
CA ALA A 9 -16.44 -10.18 -10.30
C ALA A 9 -15.95 -9.58 -11.62
N GLY A 10 -15.01 -10.26 -12.29
CA GLY A 10 -14.39 -9.78 -13.53
C GLY A 10 -13.24 -8.77 -13.32
N GLU A 11 -12.96 -8.37 -12.09
CA GLU A 11 -11.83 -7.51 -11.73
C GLU A 11 -10.56 -8.37 -11.51
N ASP A 12 -9.39 -7.79 -11.77
CA ASP A 12 -8.09 -8.35 -11.36
C ASP A 12 -7.60 -7.64 -10.10
N SER A 13 -6.64 -8.22 -9.37
CA SER A 13 -6.25 -7.67 -8.06
C SER A 13 -5.57 -6.30 -8.15
N LEU A 14 -4.94 -5.98 -9.28
CA LEU A 14 -4.36 -4.66 -9.50
C LEU A 14 -5.44 -3.59 -9.67
N LYS A 15 -6.47 -3.85 -10.49
CA LYS A 15 -7.60 -2.93 -10.65
C LYS A 15 -8.35 -2.74 -9.33
N ALA A 16 -8.54 -3.83 -8.58
CA ALA A 16 -9.16 -3.78 -7.26
C ALA A 16 -8.40 -2.81 -6.35
N VAL A 17 -7.10 -3.02 -6.14
CA VAL A 17 -6.35 -2.15 -5.21
C VAL A 17 -6.28 -0.69 -5.69
N ILE A 18 -6.23 -0.42 -7.00
CA ILE A 18 -6.28 0.96 -7.54
C ILE A 18 -7.63 1.61 -7.22
N ARG A 19 -8.74 0.87 -7.34
CA ARG A 19 -10.08 1.34 -6.96
C ARG A 19 -10.18 1.59 -5.46
N GLU A 20 -9.76 0.63 -4.63
CA GLU A 20 -9.81 0.73 -3.16
C GLU A 20 -8.98 1.92 -2.64
N ILE A 21 -7.75 2.14 -3.16
CA ILE A 21 -6.95 3.33 -2.80
C ILE A 21 -7.72 4.63 -3.13
N ARG A 22 -8.43 4.66 -4.26
CA ARG A 22 -9.22 5.83 -4.64
C ARG A 22 -10.46 6.00 -3.76
N GLU A 23 -11.14 4.93 -3.40
CA GLU A 23 -12.34 4.94 -2.57
C GLU A 23 -11.99 5.31 -1.12
N GLU A 24 -11.00 4.65 -0.52
CA GLU A 24 -10.67 4.76 0.90
C GLU A 24 -9.87 6.02 1.28
N VAL A 25 -8.99 6.50 0.40
CA VAL A 25 -8.08 7.63 0.68
C VAL A 25 -8.07 8.72 -0.40
N GLY A 26 -8.86 8.58 -1.46
CA GLY A 26 -9.01 9.63 -2.49
C GLY A 26 -7.82 9.79 -3.45
N ILE A 27 -6.79 8.94 -3.34
CA ILE A 27 -5.56 9.08 -4.14
C ILE A 27 -5.67 8.27 -5.43
N ASN A 28 -5.41 8.92 -6.57
CA ASN A 28 -5.36 8.22 -7.85
C ASN A 28 -3.92 7.74 -8.15
N VAL A 29 -3.73 6.42 -8.23
CA VAL A 29 -2.44 5.78 -8.57
C VAL A 29 -2.45 5.07 -9.92
N SER A 30 -3.44 5.32 -10.78
CA SER A 30 -3.63 4.56 -12.03
C SER A 30 -2.52 4.72 -13.07
N LYS A 31 -1.71 5.77 -12.97
CA LYS A 31 -0.55 6.03 -13.85
C LYS A 31 0.79 5.61 -13.24
N ASN A 32 0.81 5.26 -11.95
CA ASN A 32 2.03 4.86 -11.26
C ASN A 32 2.43 3.45 -11.68
N ARG A 33 3.72 3.12 -11.56
CA ARG A 33 4.21 1.76 -11.79
C ARG A 33 4.22 0.98 -10.47
N PRO A 34 3.27 0.06 -10.25
CA PRO A 34 3.22 -0.68 -9.00
C PRO A 34 4.20 -1.85 -8.99
N VAL A 35 4.57 -2.30 -7.80
CA VAL A 35 5.33 -3.54 -7.58
C VAL A 35 4.43 -4.57 -6.93
N PHE A 36 4.33 -5.76 -7.54
CA PHE A 36 3.65 -6.88 -6.92
C PHE A 36 4.55 -7.52 -5.85
N LEU A 37 4.14 -7.45 -4.58
CA LEU A 37 4.88 -8.03 -3.46
C LEU A 37 4.56 -9.52 -3.25
N GLY A 38 3.49 -10.01 -3.87
CA GLY A 38 3.08 -11.41 -3.87
C GLY A 38 1.74 -11.67 -3.20
N THR A 39 1.29 -12.92 -3.30
CA THR A 39 0.09 -13.42 -2.65
C THR A 39 0.42 -14.02 -1.28
N ARG A 40 -0.45 -13.82 -0.29
CA ARG A 40 -0.45 -14.55 0.98
C ARG A 40 -1.80 -15.16 1.25
N GLN A 41 -1.82 -16.40 1.68
CA GLN A 41 -3.02 -17.03 2.21
C GLN A 41 -3.09 -16.75 3.72
N ARG A 42 -4.23 -16.25 4.20
CA ARG A 42 -4.57 -16.26 5.63
C ARG A 42 -5.87 -17.01 5.82
N LEU A 43 -5.97 -17.70 6.95
CA LEU A 43 -7.04 -18.67 7.18
C LEU A 43 -7.06 -19.70 6.03
N GLU A 44 -7.95 -20.68 6.06
CA GLU A 44 -7.91 -21.74 5.05
C GLU A 44 -8.28 -21.24 3.64
N ARG A 45 -9.01 -20.11 3.52
CA ARG A 45 -9.68 -19.74 2.26
C ARG A 45 -9.59 -18.25 1.87
N VAL A 46 -8.75 -17.45 2.53
CA VAL A 46 -8.60 -16.03 2.19
C VAL A 46 -7.22 -15.78 1.60
N PHE A 47 -7.18 -15.19 0.41
CA PHE A 47 -5.94 -14.85 -0.29
C PHE A 47 -5.85 -13.34 -0.42
N PHE A 48 -4.65 -12.81 -0.16
CA PHE A 48 -4.33 -11.39 -0.22
C PHE A 48 -3.24 -11.18 -1.25
N ASP A 49 -3.55 -10.46 -2.31
CA ASP A 49 -2.55 -9.92 -3.23
C ASP A 49 -2.08 -8.57 -2.70
N CYS A 50 -0.77 -8.43 -2.48
CA CYS A 50 -0.21 -7.18 -1.99
C CYS A 50 0.55 -6.45 -3.11
N TRP A 51 0.19 -5.19 -3.30
CA TRP A 51 0.78 -4.28 -4.27
C TRP A 51 1.36 -3.08 -3.54
N MET A 52 2.51 -2.61 -4.01
CA MET A 52 3.18 -1.41 -3.52
C MET A 52 3.17 -0.34 -4.61
N PHE A 53 2.82 0.88 -4.24
CA PHE A 53 2.80 2.05 -5.13
C PHE A 53 3.78 3.10 -4.62
N PHE A 54 4.38 3.84 -5.55
CA PHE A 54 5.23 4.98 -5.26
C PHE A 54 4.59 6.22 -5.83
N LYS A 55 4.27 7.17 -4.96
CA LYS A 55 3.69 8.45 -5.33
C LYS A 55 3.93 9.46 -4.22
N ASP A 56 4.46 10.62 -4.58
CA ASP A 56 4.54 11.76 -3.68
C ASP A 56 3.24 12.56 -3.72
N PHE A 57 2.70 12.87 -2.55
CA PHE A 57 1.54 13.74 -2.40
C PHE A 57 1.48 14.33 -0.97
N PRO A 58 0.94 15.55 -0.82
CA PRO A 58 0.68 16.12 0.51
C PRO A 58 -0.37 15.28 1.23
N VAL A 59 -0.18 14.98 2.52
CA VAL A 59 -1.14 14.17 3.30
C VAL A 59 -2.52 14.82 3.35
N GLU A 60 -2.59 16.14 3.22
CA GLU A 60 -3.81 16.95 3.16
C GLU A 60 -4.66 16.66 1.92
N SER A 61 -4.11 16.00 0.90
CA SER A 61 -4.86 15.55 -0.28
C SER A 61 -5.63 14.24 -0.04
N VAL A 62 -5.39 13.58 1.09
CA VAL A 62 -6.13 12.36 1.48
C VAL A 62 -7.57 12.73 1.83
N THR A 63 -8.51 12.04 1.20
CA THR A 63 -9.93 12.10 1.55
C THR A 63 -10.33 10.76 2.14
N LEU A 64 -10.64 10.73 3.43
CA LEU A 64 -10.97 9.50 4.15
C LEU A 64 -12.41 9.06 3.89
N GLN A 65 -12.61 7.79 3.59
CA GLN A 65 -13.92 7.16 3.49
C GLN A 65 -14.50 6.89 4.87
N GLN A 66 -15.61 7.57 5.17
CA GLN A 66 -16.33 7.37 6.44
C GLN A 66 -16.77 5.91 6.61
N GLY A 67 -16.38 5.31 7.74
CA GLY A 67 -16.72 3.93 8.09
C GLY A 67 -15.66 2.90 7.72
N GLU A 68 -14.66 3.26 6.92
CA GLU A 68 -13.55 2.38 6.53
C GLU A 68 -12.19 2.93 6.97
N THR A 69 -11.93 4.22 6.73
CA THR A 69 -10.68 4.88 7.13
C THR A 69 -10.93 6.02 8.10
N CYS A 70 -10.02 6.19 9.08
CA CYS A 70 -10.22 7.13 10.20
C CYS A 70 -9.10 8.17 10.37
N ASP A 71 -7.91 7.92 9.84
CA ASP A 71 -6.78 8.83 9.90
C ASP A 71 -5.73 8.48 8.83
N ALA A 72 -4.87 9.42 8.45
CA ALA A 72 -3.76 9.21 7.54
C ALA A 72 -2.52 10.00 7.98
N ARG A 73 -1.36 9.34 7.94
CA ARG A 73 -0.07 9.98 8.21
C ARG A 73 1.05 9.32 7.43
N TRP A 74 2.00 10.13 6.99
CA TRP A 74 3.30 9.64 6.55
C TRP A 74 4.16 9.26 7.76
N VAL A 75 4.89 8.15 7.64
CA VAL A 75 5.84 7.68 8.66
C VAL A 75 7.12 7.24 7.98
N ASN A 76 8.25 7.45 8.65
CA ASN A 76 9.53 6.87 8.26
C ASN A 76 9.71 5.46 8.86
N ASP A 77 10.82 4.80 8.50
CA ASP A 77 11.14 3.44 8.96
C ASP A 77 11.16 3.33 10.48
N ASP A 78 11.84 4.26 11.16
CA ASP A 78 11.98 4.23 12.61
C ASP A 78 10.63 4.35 13.30
N THR A 79 9.79 5.30 12.86
CA THR A 79 8.43 5.49 13.37
C THR A 79 7.57 4.25 13.11
N PHE A 80 7.66 3.66 11.91
CA PHE A 80 6.90 2.46 11.58
C PHE A 80 7.31 1.28 12.47
N LEU A 81 8.61 1.07 12.67
CA LEU A 81 9.15 0.02 13.55
C LEU A 81 8.71 0.22 15.01
N GLU A 82 8.73 1.45 15.52
CA GLU A 82 8.20 1.74 16.85
C GLU A 82 6.70 1.43 16.96
N MET A 83 5.90 1.80 15.96
CA MET A 83 4.47 1.48 15.95
C MET A 83 4.24 -0.03 15.94
N MET A 84 5.04 -0.78 15.19
CA MET A 84 5.00 -2.25 15.20
C MET A 84 5.27 -2.80 16.60
N GLN A 85 6.32 -2.32 17.27
CA GLN A 85 6.66 -2.73 18.65
C GLN A 85 5.55 -2.41 19.65
N LYS A 86 4.87 -1.27 19.46
CA LYS A 86 3.73 -0.82 20.29
C LYS A 86 2.42 -1.53 19.95
N GLY A 87 2.40 -2.46 18.97
CA GLY A 87 1.20 -3.18 18.56
C GLY A 87 0.17 -2.33 17.81
N GLN A 88 0.60 -1.21 17.22
CA GLN A 88 -0.28 -0.24 16.54
C GLN A 88 -0.42 -0.52 15.03
N ILE A 89 0.24 -1.57 14.52
CA ILE A 89 0.22 -1.96 13.11
C ILE A 89 -0.45 -3.34 12.99
N THR A 90 -1.30 -3.49 11.98
CA THR A 90 -1.96 -4.77 11.72
C THR A 90 -0.97 -5.79 11.18
N ARG A 91 -1.21 -7.07 11.48
CA ARG A 91 -0.35 -8.16 11.01
C ARG A 91 -0.23 -8.23 9.48
N ALA A 92 -1.29 -7.83 8.77
CA ALA A 92 -1.29 -7.71 7.31
C ALA A 92 -0.15 -6.83 6.83
N SER A 93 0.00 -5.64 7.42
CA SER A 93 1.04 -4.69 7.06
C SER A 93 2.44 -5.14 7.51
N THR A 94 2.57 -5.83 8.65
CA THR A 94 3.88 -6.30 9.13
C THR A 94 4.46 -7.44 8.29
N ASP A 95 3.63 -8.38 7.81
CA ASP A 95 4.11 -9.57 7.09
C ASP A 95 4.74 -9.24 5.72
N PHE A 96 4.38 -8.10 5.12
CA PHE A 96 4.96 -7.62 3.86
C PHE A 96 6.06 -6.57 4.04
N PHE A 97 6.25 -6.03 5.25
CA PHE A 97 7.20 -4.93 5.50
C PHE A 97 8.64 -5.24 5.04
N PRO A 98 9.23 -6.43 5.29
CA PRO A 98 10.58 -6.74 4.81
C PRO A 98 10.70 -6.73 3.28
N LEU A 99 9.66 -7.22 2.58
CA LEU A 99 9.61 -7.22 1.12
C LEU A 99 9.46 -5.80 0.56
N MET A 100 8.53 -5.03 1.14
CA MET A 100 8.31 -3.63 0.81
C MET A 100 9.61 -2.82 0.97
N LYS A 101 10.27 -2.94 2.12
CA LYS A 101 11.54 -2.28 2.42
C LYS A 101 12.64 -2.70 1.45
N GLY A 102 12.79 -4.00 1.18
CA GLY A 102 13.80 -4.51 0.25
C GLY A 102 13.61 -3.99 -1.17
N TRP A 103 12.38 -4.03 -1.69
CA TRP A 103 12.06 -3.48 -3.01
C TRP A 103 12.28 -1.97 -3.06
N ARG A 104 11.78 -1.22 -2.08
CA ARG A 104 12.03 0.23 -1.98
C ARG A 104 13.52 0.52 -1.98
N ASP A 105 14.29 -0.07 -1.07
CA ASP A 105 15.73 0.20 -0.96
C ASP A 105 16.48 -0.16 -2.25
N LEU A 106 16.05 -1.19 -2.98
CA LEU A 106 16.61 -1.52 -4.29
C LEU A 106 16.27 -0.47 -5.36
N LEU A 107 15.01 -0.04 -5.42
CA LEU A 107 14.53 0.93 -6.40
C LEU A 107 15.09 2.34 -6.19
N PHE A 108 15.33 2.75 -4.94
CA PHE A 108 15.87 4.07 -4.63
C PHE A 108 17.41 4.13 -4.55
N LYS A 109 18.10 2.98 -4.50
CA LYS A 109 19.57 2.93 -4.63
C LYS A 109 20.05 3.02 -6.07
N ASN A 110 19.24 2.55 -7.01
CA ASN A 110 19.46 2.76 -8.43
C ASN A 110 18.75 4.08 -8.76
N GLU A 111 19.45 5.11 -9.24
CA GLU A 111 18.91 6.47 -9.46
C GLU A 111 17.75 6.58 -10.49
N ASP A 112 17.11 5.47 -10.87
CA ASP A 112 16.05 5.34 -11.87
C ASP A 112 14.63 5.68 -11.36
N PHE A 113 14.50 6.35 -10.20
CA PHE A 113 13.19 6.63 -9.58
C PHE A 113 12.25 7.45 -10.47
N GLU A 114 12.79 8.42 -11.21
CA GLU A 114 12.06 9.25 -12.19
C GLU A 114 11.33 8.39 -13.24
N SER A 115 11.83 7.21 -13.56
CA SER A 115 11.20 6.32 -14.54
C SER A 115 9.99 5.54 -13.98
N LEU A 116 9.79 5.54 -12.65
CA LEU A 116 8.77 4.76 -11.93
C LEU A 116 7.65 5.63 -11.33
N SER A 117 7.91 6.91 -11.10
CA SER A 117 6.93 7.89 -10.59
C SER A 117 5.79 8.16 -11.58
N GLY A 118 5.97 7.88 -12.87
CA GLY A 118 4.91 7.94 -13.89
C GLY A 118 4.46 9.36 -14.24
N GLU A 119 5.29 10.36 -13.91
CA GLU A 119 5.18 11.74 -14.40
C GLU A 119 6.15 12.01 -15.54
#